data_AF-A0A8H3X8E2-F1
#
_entry.id   AF-A0A8H3X8E2-F1
#
_cell.length_a   1.000
_cell.length_b   1.000
_cell.length_c   1.000
_cell.angle_alpha   90.00
_cell.angle_beta   90.00
_cell.angle_gamma   90.00
#
_symmetry.space_group_name_H-M   'P 1'
#
loop_
_entity.id
_entity.type
_entity.pdbx_description
1 polymer ?
#
loop_
_entity_poly.entity_id
_entity_poly.type
_entity_poly.pdbx_seq_one_letter_code
_entity_poly.pdbx_strand_id
1 'polypeptide(L)'
;MLVQTIWLDFEKSSACNSSWSLGSAGNIALAKQFTEAVKTTGLNWGIYSSNRNWNDLFGSTNAVVDNSFKVWYANFDNQDNYNDWSSGMAFGGFVSPSGKQYAQGSGNCGSFDLSIFTYSTGAPQ
;
A
#
# COMPACT_ATOMS: atom_id res chain seq x y z
N MET A 1 -10.89 22.30 -1.18
CA MET A 1 -9.96 21.17 -0.95
C MET A 1 -10.52 19.97 -1.69
N LEU A 2 -9.71 19.30 -2.52
CA LEU A 2 -10.12 18.09 -3.25
C LEU A 2 -9.32 16.90 -2.72
N VAL A 3 -10.00 15.86 -2.25
CA VAL A 3 -9.36 14.60 -1.88
C VAL A 3 -9.00 13.84 -3.15
N GLN A 4 -7.71 13.61 -3.39
CA GLN A 4 -7.25 12.96 -4.63
C GLN A 4 -7.29 11.43 -4.57
N THR A 5 -6.85 10.81 -3.48
CA THR A 5 -6.81 9.35 -3.31
C THR A 5 -6.88 9.01 -1.83
N ILE A 6 -7.67 7.99 -1.47
CA ILE A 6 -7.76 7.42 -0.13
C ILE A 6 -7.09 6.04 -0.15
N TRP A 7 -6.29 5.73 0.88
CA TRP A 7 -5.48 4.52 0.93
C TRP A 7 -6.03 3.53 1.95
N LEU A 8 -6.27 2.29 1.51
CA LEU A 8 -6.48 1.15 2.39
C LEU A 8 -5.12 0.66 2.89
N ASP A 9 -4.88 0.76 4.20
CA ASP A 9 -3.68 0.26 4.83
C ASP A 9 -3.85 -1.22 5.21
N PHE A 10 -3.13 -2.09 4.50
CA PHE A 10 -3.08 -3.52 4.80
C PHE A 10 -1.74 -3.89 5.41
N GLU A 11 -1.70 -3.89 6.74
CA GLU A 11 -0.52 -4.28 7.51
C GLU A 11 -0.87 -5.16 8.71
N LYS A 12 0.16 -5.83 9.26
CA LYS A 12 0.09 -6.39 10.61
C LYS A 12 0.43 -5.30 11.61
N SER A 13 -0.43 -5.11 12.60
CA SER A 13 -0.14 -4.31 13.78
C SER A 13 0.17 -5.22 14.96
N SER A 14 1.23 -4.90 15.71
CA SER A 14 1.56 -5.55 16.99
C SER A 14 0.54 -5.23 18.08
N ALA A 15 -0.24 -4.15 17.93
CA ALA A 15 -1.34 -3.80 18.83
C ALA A 15 -2.59 -4.67 18.60
N CYS A 16 -2.77 -5.21 17.39
CA CYS A 16 -3.93 -5.99 16.99
C CYS A 16 -3.50 -7.33 16.37
N ASN A 17 -2.92 -8.20 17.21
CA ASN A 17 -2.38 -9.51 16.79
C ASN A 17 -3.42 -10.47 16.17
N SER A 18 -4.72 -10.16 16.25
CA SER A 18 -5.81 -11.00 15.74
C SER A 18 -6.49 -10.47 14.46
N SER A 19 -6.18 -9.27 13.97
CA SER A 19 -6.93 -8.65 12.86
C SER A 19 -6.86 -9.42 11.53
N TRP A 20 -5.92 -10.36 11.40
CA TRP A 20 -5.69 -11.16 10.19
C TRP A 20 -5.47 -12.65 10.51
N SER A 21 -6.17 -13.19 11.50
CA SER A 21 -6.02 -14.59 11.93
C SER A 21 -6.89 -15.59 11.16
N LEU A 22 -7.34 -15.25 9.95
CA LEU A 22 -8.24 -16.11 9.13
C LEU A 22 -7.47 -17.09 8.21
N GLY A 23 -6.13 -17.06 8.27
CA GLY A 23 -5.27 -17.74 7.29
C GLY A 23 -5.28 -17.04 5.92
N SER A 24 -4.35 -17.40 5.04
CA SER A 24 -4.13 -16.70 3.77
C SER A 24 -5.39 -16.54 2.92
N ALA A 25 -6.16 -17.62 2.74
CA ALA A 25 -7.38 -17.59 1.93
C ALA A 25 -8.47 -16.71 2.56
N GLY A 26 -8.66 -16.79 3.89
CA GLY A 26 -9.63 -15.97 4.60
C GLY A 26 -9.26 -14.49 4.62
N ASN A 27 -7.97 -14.18 4.79
CA ASN A 27 -7.45 -12.82 4.74
C ASN A 27 -7.62 -12.20 3.35
N ILE A 28 -7.34 -12.95 2.28
CA ILE A 28 -7.58 -12.49 0.90
C ILE A 28 -9.07 -12.21 0.68
N ALA A 29 -9.95 -13.12 1.12
CA ALA A 29 -11.39 -12.95 0.98
C ALA A 29 -11.91 -11.69 1.72
N LEU A 30 -11.40 -11.44 2.94
CA LEU A 30 -11.73 -10.24 3.70
C LEU A 30 -11.19 -8.96 3.02
N ALA A 31 -9.94 -8.97 2.56
CA ALA A 31 -9.35 -7.83 1.87
C ALA A 31 -10.12 -7.48 0.59
N LYS A 32 -10.62 -8.48 -0.15
CA LYS A 32 -11.47 -8.27 -1.33
C LYS A 32 -12.81 -7.63 -0.99
N GLN A 33 -13.43 -7.98 0.14
CA GLN A 33 -14.66 -7.31 0.59
C GLN A 33 -14.42 -5.83 0.85
N PHE A 34 -13.28 -5.45 1.44
CA PHE A 34 -12.90 -4.05 1.59
C PHE A 34 -12.72 -3.35 0.24
N THR A 35 -11.98 -3.95 -0.71
CA THR A 35 -11.75 -3.31 -2.02
C THR A 35 -13.04 -3.19 -2.83
N GLU A 36 -13.92 -4.18 -2.77
CA GLU A 36 -15.26 -4.13 -3.37
C GLU A 36 -16.12 -3.04 -2.72
N ALA A 37 -16.16 -2.96 -1.39
CA ALA A 37 -16.93 -1.95 -0.68
C ALA A 37 -16.48 -0.53 -1.04
N VAL A 38 -15.17 -0.26 -1.05
CA VAL A 38 -14.67 1.10 -1.33
C VAL A 38 -14.86 1.51 -2.79
N LYS A 39 -14.86 0.56 -3.74
CA LYS A 39 -15.20 0.84 -5.15
C LYS A 39 -16.60 1.44 -5.31
N THR A 40 -17.55 1.06 -4.43
CA THR A 40 -18.93 1.58 -4.51
C THR A 40 -19.06 3.06 -4.11
N THR A 41 -18.03 3.64 -3.49
CA THR A 41 -18.06 5.03 -3.01
C THR A 41 -17.91 6.07 -4.13
N GLY A 42 -17.41 5.67 -5.31
CA GLY A 42 -17.08 6.59 -6.40
C GLY A 42 -15.85 7.48 -6.15
N LEU A 43 -15.14 7.28 -5.04
CA LEU A 43 -13.88 7.96 -4.75
C LEU A 43 -12.69 7.21 -5.36
N ASN A 44 -11.56 7.89 -5.50
CA ASN A 44 -10.31 7.28 -5.93
C ASN A 44 -9.65 6.56 -4.74
N TRP A 45 -9.41 5.25 -4.88
CA TRP A 45 -8.77 4.45 -3.85
C TRP A 45 -7.44 3.86 -4.31
N GLY A 46 -6.58 3.59 -3.33
CA GLY A 46 -5.34 2.85 -3.49
C GLY A 46 -5.10 1.90 -2.31
N ILE A 47 -4.07 1.07 -2.43
CA ILE A 47 -3.63 0.15 -1.38
C ILE A 47 -2.24 0.55 -0.89
N TYR A 48 -2.07 0.61 0.42
CA TYR A 48 -0.79 0.70 1.09
C TYR A 48 -0.41 -0.62 1.77
N SER A 49 0.84 -1.05 1.62
CA SER A 49 1.44 -2.20 2.32
C SER A 49 2.96 -2.24 2.06
N SER A 50 3.67 -3.18 2.67
CA SER A 50 4.99 -3.62 2.21
C SER A 50 4.90 -5.00 1.55
N ASN A 51 5.91 -5.37 0.75
CA ASN A 51 6.05 -6.73 0.20
C ASN A 51 6.02 -7.79 1.32
N ARG A 52 6.71 -7.53 2.44
CA ARG A 52 6.75 -8.40 3.61
C ARG A 52 5.38 -8.54 4.28
N ASN A 53 4.69 -7.42 4.55
CA ASN A 53 3.34 -7.47 5.13
C ASN A 53 2.38 -8.21 4.19
N TRP A 54 2.47 -7.99 2.88
CA TRP A 54 1.63 -8.69 1.92
C TRP A 54 1.79 -10.21 2.00
N ASN A 55 3.04 -10.69 2.05
CA ASN A 55 3.33 -12.11 2.23
C ASN A 55 2.84 -12.62 3.60
N ASP A 56 3.05 -11.85 4.67
CA ASP A 56 2.65 -12.22 6.03
C ASP A 56 1.13 -12.29 6.22
N LEU A 57 0.37 -11.49 5.46
CA LEU A 57 -1.09 -11.43 5.48
C LEU A 57 -1.72 -12.47 4.55
N PHE A 58 -1.19 -12.60 3.33
CA PHE A 58 -1.85 -13.32 2.25
C PHE A 58 -1.10 -14.59 1.80
N GLY A 59 0.01 -14.92 2.47
CA GLY A 59 0.80 -16.13 2.23
C GLY A 59 1.63 -16.13 0.95
N SER A 60 1.57 -15.07 0.15
CA SER A 60 2.38 -14.91 -1.06
C SER A 60 2.43 -13.45 -1.47
N THR A 61 3.60 -12.97 -1.90
CA THR A 61 3.74 -11.66 -2.57
C THR A 61 2.93 -11.57 -3.87
N ASN A 62 2.62 -12.72 -4.49
CA ASN A 62 1.83 -12.80 -5.73
C ASN A 62 0.31 -12.86 -5.49
N ALA A 63 -0.15 -12.88 -4.23
CA ALA A 63 -1.58 -12.89 -3.93
C ALA A 63 -2.26 -11.63 -4.48
N VAL A 64 -3.31 -11.79 -5.30
CA VAL A 64 -4.04 -10.67 -5.89
C VAL A 64 -5.32 -10.41 -5.10
N VAL A 65 -5.35 -9.27 -4.41
CA VAL A 65 -6.57 -8.71 -3.81
C VAL A 65 -7.29 -7.89 -4.86
N ASP A 66 -6.67 -6.80 -5.32
CA ASP A 66 -7.21 -5.92 -6.36
C ASP A 66 -6.10 -5.08 -7.02
N ASN A 67 -5.53 -5.57 -8.12
CA ASN A 67 -4.45 -4.88 -8.81
C ASN A 67 -4.90 -3.76 -9.74
N SER A 68 -6.20 -3.45 -9.77
CA SER A 68 -6.74 -2.28 -10.49
C SER A 68 -6.53 -0.97 -9.72
N PHE A 69 -6.19 -1.06 -8.43
CA PHE A 69 -5.92 0.10 -7.57
C PHE A 69 -4.52 0.65 -7.78
N LYS A 70 -4.31 1.91 -7.36
CA LYS A 70 -2.97 2.46 -7.15
C LYS A 70 -2.29 1.73 -5.99
N VAL A 71 -0.97 1.62 -6.03
CA VAL A 71 -0.19 1.06 -4.91
C VAL A 71 0.80 2.09 -4.35
N TRP A 72 0.80 2.21 -3.02
CA TRP A 72 1.79 2.93 -2.24
C TRP A 72 2.54 1.91 -1.39
N TYR A 73 3.81 1.62 -1.71
CA TYR A 73 4.55 0.59 -0.99
C TYR A 73 5.51 1.15 0.04
N ALA A 74 5.73 0.41 1.13
CA ALA A 74 6.79 0.72 2.09
C ALA A 74 8.05 -0.12 1.80
N ASN A 75 9.18 0.57 1.69
CA ASN A 75 10.52 0.00 1.82
C ASN A 75 11.49 1.06 2.35
N PHE A 76 12.00 0.87 3.57
CA PHE A 76 12.78 1.89 4.29
C PHE A 76 14.27 1.87 3.94
N ASP A 77 14.58 2.11 2.66
CA ASP A 77 15.94 2.12 2.13
C ASP A 77 16.56 3.53 2.05
N ASN A 78 15.82 4.56 2.50
CA ASN A 78 16.18 5.98 2.36
C ASN A 78 16.38 6.43 0.91
N GLN A 79 15.82 5.73 -0.07
CA GLN A 79 15.88 6.07 -1.49
C GLN A 79 14.54 6.59 -1.97
N ASP A 80 14.50 7.87 -2.34
CA ASP A 80 13.35 8.58 -2.89
C ASP A 80 13.13 8.28 -4.38
N ASN A 81 13.20 7.00 -4.75
CA ASN A 81 12.90 6.49 -6.09
C ASN A 81 12.26 5.10 -6.04
N TYR A 82 11.82 4.60 -7.20
CA TYR A 82 11.13 3.31 -7.34
C TYR A 82 12.01 2.18 -7.90
N ASN A 83 13.34 2.33 -7.90
CA ASN A 83 14.25 1.39 -8.57
C ASN A 83 14.22 -0.01 -7.94
N ASP A 84 13.79 -0.10 -6.68
CA ASP A 84 13.64 -1.33 -5.90
C ASP A 84 12.34 -2.10 -6.18
N TRP A 85 11.37 -1.49 -6.88
CA TRP A 85 10.09 -2.12 -7.19
C TRP A 85 10.29 -3.40 -8.01
N SER A 86 10.91 -3.28 -9.19
CA SER A 86 11.13 -4.41 -10.10
C SER A 86 12.23 -5.37 -9.64
N SER A 87 13.02 -5.00 -8.61
CA SER A 87 14.15 -5.81 -8.12
C SER A 87 13.87 -6.54 -6.81
N GLY A 88 12.63 -6.48 -6.29
CA GLY A 88 12.23 -7.34 -5.18
C GLY A 88 11.05 -6.83 -4.36
N MET A 89 10.66 -5.56 -4.50
CA MET A 89 9.59 -4.97 -3.67
C MET A 89 8.20 -5.06 -4.29
N ALA A 90 8.06 -5.53 -5.54
CA ALA A 90 6.75 -5.75 -6.17
C ALA A 90 5.91 -6.79 -5.41
N PHE A 91 4.60 -6.55 -5.34
CA PHE A 91 3.62 -7.48 -4.77
C PHE A 91 2.23 -7.24 -5.37
N GLY A 92 1.26 -8.08 -5.02
CA GLY A 92 -0.16 -7.82 -5.28
C GLY A 92 -0.59 -7.90 -6.74
N GLY A 93 0.35 -8.22 -7.65
CA GLY A 93 0.13 -8.15 -9.10
C GLY A 93 0.06 -6.72 -9.65
N PHE A 94 0.52 -5.72 -8.90
CA PHE A 94 0.62 -4.34 -9.38
C PHE A 94 1.77 -4.18 -10.37
N VAL A 95 1.55 -3.44 -11.46
CA VAL A 95 2.56 -3.24 -12.51
C VAL A 95 3.57 -2.16 -12.12
N SER A 96 3.11 -1.04 -11.56
CA SER A 96 3.96 0.08 -11.16
C SER A 96 3.44 0.77 -9.90
N PRO A 97 4.34 1.32 -9.07
CA PRO A 97 3.96 2.04 -7.87
C PRO A 97 3.49 3.46 -8.20
N SER A 98 2.49 3.91 -7.45
CA SER A 98 2.05 5.32 -7.40
C SER A 98 2.68 6.09 -6.24
N GLY A 99 3.16 5.37 -5.22
CA GLY A 99 3.86 5.96 -4.08
C GLY A 99 4.85 5.00 -3.43
N LYS A 100 5.84 5.55 -2.73
CA LYS A 100 6.78 4.79 -1.90
C LYS A 100 6.97 5.52 -0.58
N GLN A 101 6.79 4.83 0.55
CA GLN A 101 7.27 5.26 1.86
C GLN A 101 8.70 4.75 2.04
N TYR A 102 9.67 5.66 2.01
CA TYR A 102 11.10 5.32 1.93
C TYR A 102 11.87 5.55 3.23
N ALA A 103 11.27 6.23 4.21
CA ALA A 103 11.81 6.36 5.56
C ALA A 103 10.69 6.51 6.59
N GLN A 104 10.99 6.11 7.83
CA GLN A 104 10.11 6.26 8.99
C GLN A 104 10.84 6.97 10.13
N GLY A 105 10.10 7.70 10.96
CA GLY A 105 10.65 8.36 12.16
C GLY A 105 11.75 9.40 11.90
N SER A 106 11.78 9.97 10.69
CA SER A 106 12.78 10.95 10.27
C SER A 106 12.37 12.38 10.64
N GLY A 107 13.33 13.28 10.82
CA GLY A 107 13.10 14.72 10.97
C GLY A 107 13.67 15.37 12.25
N ASN A 108 14.19 16.59 12.10
CA ASN A 108 14.66 17.41 13.24
C ASN A 108 13.52 18.12 13.99
N CYS A 109 12.30 18.10 13.44
CA CYS A 109 11.11 18.77 13.98
C CYS A 109 10.02 17.78 14.45
N GLY A 110 10.37 16.51 14.65
CA GLY A 110 9.46 15.43 15.03
C GLY A 110 9.70 14.16 14.22
N SER A 111 9.06 13.05 14.63
CA SER A 111 9.11 11.78 13.92
C SER A 111 8.01 11.71 12.87
N PHE A 112 8.39 11.73 11.60
CA PHE A 112 7.45 11.55 10.48
C PHE A 112 7.99 10.53 9.47
N ASP A 113 7.05 9.95 8.73
CA ASP A 113 7.36 9.09 7.59
C ASP A 113 7.53 9.93 6.34
N LEU A 114 8.48 9.54 5.49
CA LEU A 114 8.75 10.19 4.22
C LEU A 114 8.27 9.34 3.08
N SER A 115 7.54 9.96 2.16
CA SER A 115 7.02 9.32 0.96
C SER A 115 7.22 10.16 -0.29
N ILE A 116 7.38 9.47 -1.42
CA ILE A 116 7.27 10.06 -2.77
C ILE A 116 6.01 9.56 -3.45
N PHE A 117 5.42 10.38 -4.32
CA PHE A 117 4.27 10.00 -5.15
C PHE A 117 4.48 10.44 -6.60
N THR A 118 4.08 9.60 -7.54
CA THR A 118 3.97 10.00 -8.94
C THR A 118 2.69 10.82 -9.12
N TYR A 119 2.85 12.11 -9.40
CA TYR A 119 1.75 12.97 -9.80
C TYR A 119 1.62 12.92 -11.32
N SER A 120 0.43 12.59 -11.82
CA SER A 120 0.13 12.86 -13.23
C SER A 120 0.04 14.38 -13.40
N THR A 121 0.86 14.96 -14.27
CA THR A 121 0.80 16.38 -14.66
C THR A 121 -0.51 16.64 -15.39
N GLY A 122 -1.58 16.93 -14.64
CA GLY A 122 -2.93 17.03 -15.24
C GLY A 122 -3.99 17.80 -14.45
N ALA A 123 -3.68 18.39 -13.29
CA ALA A 123 -4.60 19.34 -12.63
C ALA A 123 -3.98 20.75 -12.59
N PRO A 124 -4.75 21.81 -12.89
CA PRO A 124 -4.25 23.17 -12.97
C PRO A 124 -3.86 23.69 -11.58
N GLN A 125 -2.95 24.67 -11.57
CA GLN A 125 -2.62 25.48 -10.40
C GLN A 125 -3.86 26.08 -9.74
#